data_AF-A0A939TZW0-F1
#
_entry.id   AF-A0A939TZW0-F1
#
_cell.length_a   1.000
_cell.length_b   1.000
_cell.length_c   1.000
_cell.angle_alpha   90.00
_cell.angle_beta   90.00
_cell.angle_gamma   90.00
#
_symmetry.space_group_name_H-M   'P 1'
#
loop_
_entity.id
_entity.type
_entity.pdbx_description
1 polymer ?
#
loop_
_entity_poly.entity_id
_entity_poly.type
_entity_poly.pdbx_seq_one_letter_code
_entity_poly.pdbx_strand_id
1 'polypeptide(L)'
;MEKVVTSVNIEEFLAEPGLLVIDFWAVWCGPCRILSPVVDELAAEFDGRAVIAKCNVDDCEDVAVRFGIRNIPTLVFVKNGEVVDRTVGVVPKADLKARIEAAL
;
A
#
# COMPACT_ATOMS: atom_id res chain seq x y z
N MET A 1 1.21 3.05 -13.80
CA MET A 1 0.48 4.32 -13.54
C MET A 1 0.28 4.39 -12.04
N GLU A 2 0.66 5.47 -11.37
CA GLU A 2 0.53 5.56 -9.90
C GLU A 2 -0.96 5.57 -9.53
N LYS A 3 -1.40 4.56 -8.77
CA LYS A 3 -2.78 4.50 -8.26
C LYS A 3 -2.82 5.17 -6.90
N VAL A 4 -3.72 6.13 -6.70
CA VAL A 4 -3.83 6.90 -5.46
C VAL A 4 -5.14 6.57 -4.76
N VAL A 5 -5.01 6.14 -3.51
CA VAL A 5 -6.14 5.87 -2.61
C VAL A 5 -6.46 7.15 -1.84
N THR A 6 -7.75 7.48 -1.80
CA THR A 6 -8.34 8.57 -1.05
C THR A 6 -9.57 8.12 -0.29
N SER A 7 -10.04 8.96 0.62
CA SER A 7 -11.30 8.79 1.35
C SER A 7 -12.50 8.53 0.43
N VAL A 8 -12.45 9.05 -0.80
CA VAL A 8 -13.57 8.99 -1.76
C VAL A 8 -13.59 7.67 -2.53
N ASN A 9 -12.43 7.08 -2.84
CA ASN A 9 -12.33 5.92 -3.74
C ASN A 9 -11.88 4.62 -3.05
N ILE A 10 -11.53 4.64 -1.77
CA ILE A 10 -11.06 3.45 -1.05
C ILE A 10 -12.05 2.28 -1.13
N GLU A 11 -13.36 2.55 -1.06
CA GLU A 11 -14.36 1.46 -1.13
C GLU A 11 -14.39 0.79 -2.51
N GLU A 12 -14.09 1.52 -3.59
CA GLU A 12 -13.98 0.94 -4.93
C GLU A 12 -12.79 -0.02 -5.00
N PHE A 13 -11.63 0.42 -4.49
CA PHE A 13 -10.43 -0.42 -4.39
C PHE A 13 -10.62 -1.67 -3.54
N LEU A 14 -11.39 -1.56 -2.45
CA LEU A 14 -11.67 -2.70 -1.56
C LEU A 14 -12.71 -3.67 -2.12
N ALA A 15 -13.61 -3.19 -2.98
CA ALA A 15 -14.60 -4.01 -3.65
C ALA A 15 -14.02 -4.76 -4.86
N GLU A 16 -12.90 -4.30 -5.43
CA GLU A 16 -12.21 -5.00 -6.50
C GLU A 16 -11.70 -6.37 -6.01
N PRO A 17 -12.02 -7.46 -6.75
CA PRO A 17 -11.50 -8.78 -6.40
C PRO A 17 -9.99 -8.86 -6.66
N GLY A 18 -9.29 -9.59 -5.81
CA GLY A 18 -7.84 -9.76 -5.90
C GLY A 18 -7.10 -9.08 -4.74
N LEU A 19 -5.81 -8.82 -4.97
CA LEU A 19 -4.90 -8.25 -3.98
C LEU A 19 -4.73 -6.75 -4.22
N LEU A 20 -5.03 -5.96 -3.20
CA LEU A 20 -4.73 -4.54 -3.06
C LEU A 20 -3.60 -4.37 -2.04
N VAL A 21 -2.58 -3.61 -2.38
CA VAL A 21 -1.50 -3.20 -1.47
C VAL A 21 -1.52 -1.68 -1.37
N ILE A 22 -1.66 -1.15 -0.16
CA ILE A 22 -1.73 0.29 0.11
C ILE A 22 -0.45 0.73 0.82
N ASP A 23 0.33 1.62 0.19
CA ASP A 23 1.49 2.29 0.77
C ASP A 23 1.08 3.59 1.46
N PHE A 24 1.08 3.57 2.79
CA PHE A 24 0.84 4.76 3.60
C PHE A 24 2.14 5.53 3.80
N TRP A 25 2.19 6.74 3.25
CA TRP A 25 3.38 7.59 3.21
C TRP A 25 3.05 9.06 3.48
N ALA A 26 4.08 9.92 3.59
CA ALA A 26 3.96 11.37 3.65
C ALA A 26 5.21 12.06 3.10
N VAL A 27 5.11 13.33 2.67
CA VAL A 27 6.23 14.09 2.09
C VAL A 27 7.35 14.36 3.10
N TRP A 28 6.97 14.56 4.36
CA TRP A 28 7.87 14.81 5.49
C TRP A 28 8.50 13.51 6.05
N CYS A 29 8.06 12.34 5.59
CA CYS A 29 8.57 11.05 6.02
C CYS A 29 9.89 10.72 5.28
N GLY A 30 11.02 10.96 5.94
CA GLY A 30 12.34 10.62 5.42
C GLY A 30 12.48 9.15 4.99
N PRO A 31 12.11 8.16 5.82
CA PRO A 31 12.18 6.74 5.46
C PRO A 31 11.28 6.36 4.27
N CYS A 32 10.15 7.05 4.08
CA CYS A 32 9.25 6.80 2.96
C CYS A 32 9.93 7.09 1.62
N ARG A 33 10.83 8.08 1.55
CA ARG A 33 11.58 8.39 0.31
C ARG A 33 12.49 7.25 -0.16
N ILE A 34 12.87 6.34 0.75
CA ILE A 34 13.65 5.14 0.43
C ILE A 34 12.71 4.03 -0.06
N LEU A 35 11.56 3.88 0.58
CA LEU A 35 10.61 2.80 0.28
C LEU A 35 9.77 3.06 -0.97
N SER A 36 9.30 4.29 -1.19
CA SER A 36 8.38 4.61 -2.29
C SER A 36 8.90 4.21 -3.67
N PRO A 37 10.18 4.44 -4.04
CA PRO A 37 10.70 3.94 -5.33
C PRO A 37 10.65 2.41 -5.45
N VAL A 38 10.89 1.69 -4.34
CA VAL A 38 10.80 0.23 -4.30
C VAL A 38 9.36 -0.24 -4.52
N VAL A 39 8.39 0.45 -3.89
CA VAL A 39 6.96 0.18 -4.06
C VAL A 39 6.53 0.48 -5.50
N ASP A 40 7.01 1.58 -6.09
CA ASP A 40 6.69 1.96 -7.47
C ASP A 40 7.23 0.93 -8.49
N GLU A 41 8.43 0.39 -8.26
CA GLU A 41 8.97 -0.72 -9.06
C GLU A 41 8.11 -1.98 -8.94
N LEU A 42 7.68 -2.34 -7.73
CA LEU A 42 6.79 -3.50 -7.51
C LEU A 42 5.41 -3.26 -8.13
N ALA A 43 4.90 -2.03 -8.10
CA ALA A 43 3.62 -1.68 -8.73
C ALA A 43 3.66 -1.93 -10.24
N ALA A 44 4.79 -1.64 -10.89
CA ALA A 44 5.00 -1.97 -12.30
C ALA A 44 5.17 -3.48 -12.53
N GLU A 45 5.88 -4.20 -11.66
CA GLU A 45 6.14 -5.64 -11.79
C GLU A 45 4.87 -6.50 -11.60
N PHE A 46 3.96 -6.06 -10.73
CA PHE A 46 2.71 -6.76 -10.42
C PHE A 46 1.49 -6.18 -11.13
N ASP A 47 1.68 -5.28 -12.10
CA ASP A 47 0.58 -4.71 -12.88
C ASP A 47 -0.27 -5.82 -13.51
N GLY A 48 -1.59 -5.71 -13.36
CA GLY A 48 -2.56 -6.73 -13.77
C GLY A 48 -2.65 -7.99 -12.89
N ARG A 49 -1.78 -8.16 -11.88
CA ARG A 49 -1.84 -9.27 -10.90
C ARG A 49 -2.25 -8.80 -9.50
N ALA A 50 -1.75 -7.64 -9.10
CA ALA A 50 -2.14 -6.96 -7.86
C ALA A 50 -2.28 -5.45 -8.12
N VAL A 51 -3.11 -4.81 -7.33
CA VAL A 51 -3.27 -3.37 -7.32
C VAL A 51 -2.36 -2.81 -6.23
N ILE A 52 -1.30 -2.10 -6.61
CA ILE A 52 -0.45 -1.39 -5.65
C ILE A 52 -0.77 0.09 -5.76
N ALA A 53 -1.23 0.67 -4.66
CA ALA A 53 -1.69 2.04 -4.58
C ALA A 53 -1.04 2.78 -3.40
N LYS A 54 -0.97 4.10 -3.49
CA LYS A 54 -0.35 4.97 -2.49
C LYS A 54 -1.41 5.82 -1.82
N CYS A 55 -1.26 6.01 -0.52
CA CYS A 55 -2.13 6.83 0.31
C CYS A 55 -1.28 7.80 1.10
N ASN A 56 -1.35 9.10 0.76
CA ASN A 56 -0.72 10.13 1.57
C ASN A 56 -1.56 10.33 2.82
N VAL A 57 -0.97 10.09 4.00
CA VAL A 57 -1.70 10.20 5.27
C VAL A 57 -2.13 11.64 5.58
N ASP A 58 -1.45 12.64 5.01
CA ASP A 58 -1.81 14.06 5.17
C ASP A 58 -3.10 14.40 4.38
N ASP A 59 -3.33 13.72 3.25
CA ASP A 59 -4.49 13.97 2.37
C ASP A 59 -5.67 13.04 2.70
N CYS A 60 -5.42 11.93 3.39
CA CYS A 60 -6.34 10.81 3.57
C CYS A 60 -6.33 10.28 5.02
N GLU A 61 -6.42 11.19 5.99
CA GLU A 61 -6.27 10.88 7.42
C GLU A 61 -7.30 9.84 7.90
N ASP A 62 -8.55 9.92 7.44
CA ASP A 62 -9.61 8.98 7.77
C ASP A 62 -9.32 7.55 7.28
N VAL A 63 -8.72 7.40 6.10
CA VAL A 63 -8.27 6.10 5.57
C VAL A 63 -7.14 5.56 6.43
N ALA A 64 -6.15 6.39 6.76
CA ALA A 64 -5.05 6.00 7.64
C ALA A 64 -5.57 5.56 9.03
N VAL A 65 -6.56 6.26 9.59
CA VAL A 65 -7.22 5.89 10.84
C VAL A 65 -7.98 4.58 10.71
N ARG A 66 -8.73 4.36 9.61
CA ARG A 66 -9.49 3.12 9.33
C ARG A 66 -8.59 1.88 9.36
N PHE A 67 -7.39 1.98 8.78
CA PHE A 67 -6.40 0.88 8.79
C PHE A 67 -5.51 0.84 10.03
N GLY A 68 -5.73 1.75 10.99
CA GLY A 68 -4.98 1.83 12.24
C GLY A 68 -3.50 2.19 12.04
N ILE A 69 -3.21 3.03 11.05
CA ILE A 69 -1.85 3.46 10.72
C ILE A 69 -1.36 4.45 11.79
N ARG A 70 -0.31 4.06 12.50
CA ARG A 70 0.31 4.87 13.57
C ARG A 70 1.74 5.31 13.24
N ASN A 71 2.38 4.58 12.34
CA ASN A 71 3.74 4.81 11.92
C ASN A 71 3.79 4.69 10.39
N ILE A 72 4.60 5.52 9.75
CA ILE A 72 4.86 5.45 8.32
C ILE A 72 6.38 5.30 8.06
N PRO A 73 6.79 4.64 6.97
CA PRO A 73 5.94 3.99 5.97
C PRO A 73 5.28 2.71 6.50
N THR A 74 4.04 2.44 6.08
CA THR A 74 3.34 1.18 6.36
C THR A 74 2.67 0.69 5.09
N LEU A 75 2.85 -0.59 4.76
CA LEU A 75 2.11 -1.25 3.68
C LEU A 75 1.02 -2.12 4.30
N VAL A 76 -0.19 -2.05 3.75
CA VAL A 76 -1.31 -2.92 4.13
C VAL A 76 -1.73 -3.73 2.91
N PHE A 77 -1.84 -5.04 3.09
CA PHE A 77 -2.23 -5.99 2.06
C PHE A 77 -3.67 -6.40 2.33
N VAL A 78 -4.54 -6.13 1.37
CA VAL A 78 -5.97 -6.41 1.42
C VAL A 78 -6.31 -7.36 0.29
N LYS A 79 -6.85 -8.54 0.62
CA LYS A 79 -7.30 -9.52 -0.37
C LYS A 79 -8.81 -9.67 -0.25
N ASN A 80 -9.54 -9.38 -1.32
CA ASN A 80 -11.00 -9.48 -1.37
C ASN A 80 -11.68 -8.76 -0.18
N GLY A 81 -11.23 -7.54 0.12
CA GLY A 81 -11.76 -6.71 1.21
C GLY A 81 -11.24 -7.03 2.62
N GLU A 82 -10.46 -8.08 2.81
CA GLU A 82 -9.89 -8.46 4.11
C GLU A 82 -8.39 -8.18 4.20
N VAL A 83 -7.95 -7.61 5.33
CA VAL A 83 -6.52 -7.39 5.58
C VAL A 83 -5.84 -8.74 5.84
N VAL A 84 -4.91 -9.12 4.98
CA VAL A 84 -4.19 -10.41 5.04
C VAL A 84 -2.75 -10.29 5.52
N ASP A 85 -2.11 -9.13 5.33
CA ASP A 85 -0.74 -8.88 5.79
C ASP A 85 -0.50 -7.38 6.01
N ARG A 86 0.57 -7.06 6.74
CA ARG A 86 1.05 -5.69 6.92
C ARG A 86 2.54 -5.62 7.20
N THR A 87 3.18 -4.56 6.74
CA THR A 87 4.57 -4.26 7.06
C THR A 87 4.73 -2.83 7.54
N VAL A 88 5.57 -2.62 8.56
CA VAL A 88 5.84 -1.30 9.12
C VAL A 88 7.33 -1.01 8.97
N GLY A 89 7.65 0.19 8.49
CA GLY A 89 9.01 0.65 8.25
C GLY A 89 9.56 0.28 6.87
N VAL A 90 10.85 0.52 6.67
CA VAL A 90 11.55 0.22 5.42
C VAL A 90 11.83 -1.27 5.37
N VAL A 91 11.32 -1.93 4.33
CA VAL A 91 11.47 -3.37 4.10
C VAL A 91 12.23 -3.60 2.79
N PRO A 92 13.14 -4.57 2.71
CA PRO A 92 13.82 -4.90 1.45
C PRO A 92 12.85 -5.27 0.33
N LYS A 93 13.17 -4.89 -0.92
CA LYS A 93 12.35 -5.22 -2.10
C LYS A 93 12.02 -6.72 -2.20
N ALA A 94 13.01 -7.58 -1.93
CA ALA A 94 12.83 -9.03 -2.01
C ALA A 94 11.77 -9.55 -1.03
N ASP A 95 11.75 -9.03 0.19
CA ASP A 95 10.78 -9.41 1.22
C ASP A 95 9.38 -8.91 0.86
N LEU A 96 9.26 -7.67 0.36
CA LEU A 96 7.99 -7.14 -0.14
C LEU A 96 7.46 -7.97 -1.31
N LYS A 97 8.32 -8.30 -2.28
CA LYS A 97 7.97 -9.16 -3.41
C LYS A 97 7.44 -10.51 -2.95
N ALA A 98 8.16 -11.18 -2.04
CA ALA A 98 7.74 -12.48 -1.51
C ALA A 98 6.38 -12.40 -0.79
N ARG A 99 6.11 -11.32 -0.05
CA ARG A 99 4.81 -11.09 0.60
C ARG A 99 3.69 -10.85 -0.39
N ILE A 100 3.92 -10.04 -1.42
CA ILE A 100 2.95 -9.84 -2.52
C ILE A 100 2.63 -11.18 -3.16
N GLU A 101 3.65 -11.97 -3.53
CA GLU A 101 3.47 -13.28 -4.15
C GLU A 101 2.72 -14.28 -3.25
N ALA A 102 2.97 -14.26 -1.95
CA ALA A 102 2.26 -15.10 -0.98
C ALA A 102 0.80 -14.67 -0.77
N ALA A 103 0.49 -13.40 -1.02
CA ALA A 103 -0.85 -12.84 -0.84
C ALA A 103 -1.73 -12.90 -2.11
N LEU A 104 -1.15 -13.11 -3.30
CA LEU A 104 -1.89 -13.37 -4.55
C LEU A 104 -2.81 -14.59 -4.42
#